data_AF-A0A9E5TWH5-F1
#
_entry.id   AF-A0A9E5TWH5-F1
#
_cell.length_a   1.000
_cell.length_b   1.000
_cell.length_c   1.000
_cell.angle_alpha   90.00
_cell.angle_beta   90.00
_cell.angle_gamma   90.00
#
_symmetry.space_group_name_H-M   'P 1'
#
loop_
_entity.id
_entity.type
_entity.pdbx_description
1 polymer ?
#
loop_
_entity_poly.entity_id
_entity_poly.type
_entity_poly.pdbx_seq_one_letter_code
_entity_poly.pdbx_strand_id
1 'polypeptide(L)'
;LDSLGPLADLLRQSALVHAQQGRMPEAAADLAAALRIAASLGSYPTYIESLVGVGLDAGAVLALERALAVGEMGREELAMLAEELTREEARLARVDALPGARAMALQTLLRAKTAWLATYCEESRSGARWRCRIEARMPGARSRAALALLDLFKQVEKAYRLPLPQRVAAMKQAAAEWNRDPGEGSFGHSLALYFLPPMGRCARNQARGQAWV
;
A
#
# COMPACT_ATOMS: atom_id res chain seq x y z
N LEU A 1 8.00 17.71 -7.01
CA LEU A 1 7.63 16.30 -6.74
C LEU A 1 8.84 15.40 -6.85
N ASP A 2 9.64 15.50 -7.91
CA ASP A 2 10.87 14.70 -8.12
C ASP A 2 11.88 14.75 -6.95
N SER A 3 11.84 15.78 -6.12
CA SER A 3 12.72 15.94 -4.95
C SER A 3 12.15 15.44 -3.62
N LEU A 4 10.83 15.25 -3.49
CA LEU A 4 10.20 14.94 -2.20
C LEU A 4 10.34 13.47 -1.80
N GLY A 5 10.27 12.55 -2.77
CA GLY A 5 10.52 11.12 -2.53
C GLY A 5 11.95 10.86 -2.02
N PRO A 6 13.00 11.28 -2.75
CA PRO A 6 14.38 11.16 -2.29
C PRO A 6 14.64 11.82 -0.94
N LEU A 7 14.01 12.96 -0.66
CA LEU A 7 14.13 13.65 0.63
C LEU A 7 13.54 12.84 1.78
N ALA A 8 12.35 12.27 1.61
CA ALA A 8 11.74 11.42 2.62
C ALA A 8 12.55 10.12 2.86
N ASP A 9 13.14 9.56 1.80
CA ASP A 9 14.08 8.44 1.93
C ASP A 9 15.35 8.82 2.69
N LEU A 10 15.89 10.02 2.44
CA LEU A 10 17.05 10.54 3.16
C LEU A 10 16.75 10.75 4.64
N LEU A 11 15.60 11.35 4.98
CA LEU A 11 15.16 11.53 6.36
C LEU A 11 15.01 10.19 7.08
N ARG A 12 14.45 9.18 6.41
CA ARG A 12 14.36 7.82 6.95
C ARG A 12 15.74 7.20 7.24
N GLN A 13 16.70 7.38 6.34
CA GLN A 13 18.07 6.90 6.56
C GLN A 13 18.76 7.66 7.70
N SER A 14 18.57 8.99 7.75
CA SER A 14 19.06 9.86 8.83
C SER A 14 18.54 9.41 10.18
N ALA A 15 17.23 9.12 10.28
CA ALA A 15 16.62 8.62 11.51
C ALA A 15 17.26 7.32 12.01
N LEU A 16 17.55 6.38 11.11
CA LEU A 16 18.21 5.12 11.47
C LEU A 16 19.64 5.35 11.95
N VAL A 17 20.39 6.26 11.33
CA VAL A 17 21.75 6.63 11.76
C VAL A 17 21.71 7.30 13.14
N HIS A 18 20.77 8.21 13.37
CA HIS A 18 20.55 8.85 14.67
C HIS A 18 20.22 7.83 15.76
N ALA A 19 19.31 6.90 15.48
CA ALA A 19 18.96 5.83 16.43
C ALA A 19 20.18 4.94 16.77
N GLN A 20 20.98 4.55 15.77
CA GLN A 20 22.21 3.77 15.99
C GLN A 20 23.26 4.49 16.84
N GLN A 21 23.21 5.81 16.90
CA GLN A 21 24.11 6.65 17.70
C GLN A 21 23.53 7.00 19.08
N GLY A 22 22.37 6.44 19.44
CA GLY A 22 21.65 6.78 20.69
C GLY A 22 20.98 8.16 20.67
N ARG A 23 20.91 8.81 19.50
CA ARG A 23 20.32 10.14 19.28
C ARG A 23 18.83 10.01 18.94
N MET A 24 18.06 9.48 19.90
CA MET A 24 16.63 9.19 19.71
C MET A 24 15.75 10.42 19.45
N PRO A 25 15.98 11.60 20.08
CA PRO A 25 15.21 12.80 19.77
C PRO A 25 15.33 13.23 18.30
N GLU A 26 16.55 13.20 17.75
CA GLU A 26 16.81 13.52 16.35
C GLU A 26 16.21 12.47 15.41
N ALA A 27 16.27 11.18 15.78
CA ALA A 27 15.62 10.12 15.02
C ALA A 27 14.10 10.31 14.94
N ALA A 28 13.46 10.67 16.05
CA ALA A 28 12.02 10.94 16.10
C ALA A 28 11.64 12.17 15.27
N ALA A 29 12.45 13.23 15.32
CA ALA A 29 12.23 14.44 14.52
C ALA A 29 12.31 14.15 13.01
N ASP A 30 13.31 13.37 12.57
CA ASP A 30 13.47 12.96 11.17
C ASP A 30 12.28 12.10 10.69
N LEU A 31 11.80 11.17 11.53
CA LEU A 31 10.63 10.35 11.21
C LEU A 31 9.35 11.18 11.13
N ALA A 32 9.14 12.12 12.05
CA ALA A 32 8.01 13.04 12.02
C ALA A 32 8.03 13.91 10.75
N ALA A 33 9.21 14.38 10.33
CA ALA A 33 9.37 15.12 9.08
C ALA A 33 9.04 14.26 7.86
N ALA A 34 9.50 13.00 7.83
CA ALA A 34 9.17 12.06 6.75
C ALA A 34 7.65 11.80 6.65
N LEU A 35 6.97 11.61 7.79
CA LEU A 35 5.51 11.46 7.86
C LEU A 35 4.78 12.71 7.35
N ARG A 36 5.23 13.92 7.71
CA ARG A 36 4.64 15.17 7.21
C ARG A 36 4.82 15.34 5.69
N ILE A 37 5.95 14.90 5.14
CA ILE A 37 6.15 14.89 3.68
C ILE A 37 5.17 13.91 3.02
N ALA A 38 5.04 12.69 3.56
CA ALA A 38 4.10 11.69 3.06
C ALA A 38 2.64 12.20 3.09
N ALA A 39 2.24 12.80 4.22
CA ALA A 39 0.97 13.49 4.42
C ALA A 39 0.69 14.56 3.35
N SER A 40 1.69 15.38 3.05
CA SER A 40 1.57 16.45 2.05
C SER A 40 1.31 15.90 0.65
N LEU A 41 1.93 14.77 0.30
CA LEU A 41 1.75 14.09 -0.98
C LEU A 41 0.38 13.40 -1.10
N GLY A 42 -0.16 12.90 0.02
CA GLY A 42 -1.51 12.31 0.06
C GLY A 42 -2.64 13.27 -0.31
N SER A 43 -2.40 14.59 -0.22
CA SER A 43 -3.38 15.62 -0.61
C SER A 43 -3.47 15.88 -2.12
N TYR A 44 -2.57 15.30 -2.91
CA TYR A 44 -2.57 15.47 -4.35
C TYR A 44 -3.45 14.43 -5.06
N PRO A 45 -4.24 14.84 -6.07
CA PRO A 45 -5.25 14.00 -6.70
C PRO A 45 -4.70 12.92 -7.64
N THR A 46 -3.39 12.88 -7.89
CA THR A 46 -2.79 11.88 -8.78
C THR A 46 -2.45 10.61 -7.99
N TYR A 47 -2.90 9.47 -8.52
CA TYR A 47 -2.68 8.15 -7.93
C TYR A 47 -1.21 7.82 -7.63
N ILE A 48 -0.28 8.34 -8.45
CA ILE A 48 1.16 8.16 -8.24
C ILE A 48 1.58 8.84 -6.94
N GLU A 49 1.07 10.04 -6.66
CA GLU A 49 1.43 10.81 -5.47
C GLU A 49 0.81 10.19 -4.22
N SER A 50 -0.41 9.65 -4.31
CA SER A 50 -1.01 8.86 -3.23
C SER A 50 -0.26 7.55 -2.96
N LEU A 51 0.23 6.86 -4.00
CA LEU A 51 1.05 5.65 -3.85
C LEU A 51 2.42 5.95 -3.24
N VAL A 52 3.03 7.07 -3.63
CA VAL A 52 4.27 7.55 -3.02
C VAL A 52 4.04 7.87 -1.55
N GLY A 53 2.96 8.59 -1.20
CA GLY A 53 2.59 8.86 0.19
C GLY A 53 2.45 7.58 1.02
N VAL A 54 1.70 6.58 0.54
CA VAL A 54 1.55 5.28 1.22
C VAL A 54 2.89 4.55 1.36
N GLY A 55 3.76 4.62 0.35
CA GLY A 55 5.10 4.05 0.39
C GLY A 55 5.99 4.70 1.44
N LEU A 56 5.92 6.02 1.55
CA LEU A 56 6.68 6.80 2.53
C LEU A 56 6.18 6.55 3.96
N ASP A 57 4.86 6.48 4.18
CA ASP A 57 4.29 6.14 5.49
C ASP A 57 4.74 4.75 5.96
N ALA A 58 4.64 3.74 5.09
CA ALA A 58 5.09 2.38 5.41
C ALA A 58 6.61 2.35 5.68
N GLY A 59 7.38 3.16 4.96
CA GLY A 59 8.81 3.33 5.18
C GLY A 59 9.13 3.95 6.54
N ALA A 60 8.38 4.99 6.94
CA ALA A 60 8.54 5.68 8.22
C ALA A 60 8.17 4.76 9.40
N VAL A 61 7.07 4.00 9.31
CA VAL A 61 6.68 3.03 10.35
C VAL A 61 7.75 1.94 10.51
N LEU A 62 8.23 1.36 9.41
CA LEU A 62 9.29 0.34 9.48
C LEU A 62 10.59 0.90 10.09
N ALA A 63 10.91 2.16 9.81
CA ALA A 63 12.08 2.81 10.38
C ALA A 63 11.90 3.11 11.88
N LEU A 64 10.69 3.47 12.30
CA LEU A 64 10.33 3.62 13.71
C LEU A 64 10.50 2.29 14.46
N GLU A 65 9.96 1.19 13.93
CA GLU A 65 10.12 -0.15 14.52
C GLU A 65 11.59 -0.53 14.67
N ARG A 66 12.40 -0.25 13.65
CA ARG A 66 13.85 -0.50 13.70
C ARG A 66 14.57 0.40 14.70
N ALA A 67 14.19 1.66 14.81
CA ALA A 67 14.77 2.59 15.78
C ALA A 67 14.47 2.12 17.22
N LEU A 68 13.22 1.74 17.49
CA LEU A 68 12.78 1.19 18.78
C LEU A 68 13.44 -0.15 19.12
N ALA A 69 13.81 -0.95 18.10
CA ALA A 69 14.56 -2.18 18.31
C ALA A 69 16.02 -1.92 18.72
N VAL A 70 16.57 -0.73 18.45
CA VAL A 70 17.95 -0.35 18.76
C VAL A 70 18.07 0.41 20.09
N GLY A 71 17.02 1.12 20.52
CA GLY A 71 16.98 1.73 21.84
C GLY A 71 15.61 2.29 22.21
N GLU A 72 15.48 2.76 23.45
CA GLU A 72 14.23 3.28 23.97
C GLU A 72 14.06 4.75 23.59
N MET A 73 12.89 5.09 23.02
CA MET A 73 12.47 6.48 22.83
C MET A 73 11.83 7.00 24.12
N GLY A 74 12.08 8.28 24.42
CA GLY A 74 11.45 8.94 25.55
C GLY A 74 9.94 9.14 25.34
N ARG A 75 9.26 9.46 26.44
CA ARG A 75 7.79 9.63 26.44
C ARG A 75 7.35 10.78 25.55
N GLU A 76 8.14 11.85 25.48
CA GLU A 76 7.81 13.05 24.68
C GLU A 76 7.91 12.74 23.18
N GLU A 77 8.96 12.01 22.76
CA GLU A 77 9.14 11.58 21.38
C GLU A 77 8.03 10.63 20.93
N LEU A 78 7.68 9.66 21.78
CA LEU A 78 6.58 8.74 21.54
C LEU A 78 5.23 9.47 21.44
N ALA A 79 4.98 10.46 22.31
CA ALA A 79 3.76 11.25 22.27
C ALA A 79 3.66 12.07 20.98
N MET A 80 4.76 12.70 20.55
CA MET A 80 4.83 13.45 19.30
C MET A 80 4.56 12.53 18.09
N LEU A 81 5.21 11.38 18.02
CA LEU A 81 5.02 10.42 16.91
C LEU A 81 3.59 9.85 16.90
N ALA A 82 3.03 9.55 18.08
CA ALA A 82 1.65 9.11 18.20
C ALA A 82 0.67 10.19 17.72
N GLU A 83 0.93 11.46 18.03
CA GLU A 83 0.10 12.56 17.57
C GLU A 83 0.16 12.71 16.04
N GLU A 84 1.34 12.64 15.43
CA GLU A 84 1.46 12.70 13.96
C GLU A 84 0.77 11.53 13.27
N LEU A 85 0.95 10.30 13.80
CA LEU A 85 0.24 9.12 13.28
C LEU A 85 -1.28 9.28 13.43
N THR A 86 -1.75 9.82 14.56
CA THR A 86 -3.18 10.08 14.79
C THR A 86 -3.72 11.15 13.84
N ARG A 87 -2.96 12.22 13.57
CA ARG A 87 -3.34 13.27 12.61
C ARG A 87 -3.43 12.72 11.19
N GLU A 88 -2.49 11.85 10.80
CA GLU A 88 -2.56 11.15 9.52
C GLU A 88 -3.73 10.18 9.45
N GLU A 89 -4.02 9.44 10.52
CA GLU A 89 -5.19 8.56 10.57
C GLU A 89 -6.52 9.32 10.48
N ALA A 90 -6.58 10.50 11.10
CA ALA A 90 -7.75 11.39 11.06
C ALA A 90 -7.92 12.03 9.67
N ARG A 91 -6.82 12.26 8.95
CA ARG A 91 -6.87 12.61 7.52
C ARG A 91 -7.30 11.39 6.73
N LEU A 92 -8.60 11.33 6.45
CA LEU A 92 -9.21 10.46 5.44
C LEU A 92 -8.68 10.73 4.01
N ALA A 93 -7.55 11.42 3.81
CA ALA A 93 -6.90 11.66 2.52
C ALA A 93 -6.73 10.36 1.72
N ARG A 94 -6.48 9.23 2.39
CA ARG A 94 -6.47 7.91 1.73
C ARG A 94 -7.84 7.52 1.16
N VAL A 95 -8.93 7.78 1.87
CA VAL A 95 -10.30 7.56 1.37
C VAL A 95 -10.63 8.52 0.24
N ASP A 96 -10.19 9.78 0.31
CA ASP A 96 -10.41 10.78 -0.73
C ASP A 96 -9.62 10.48 -2.01
N ALA A 97 -8.49 9.78 -1.90
CA ALA A 97 -7.69 9.31 -3.03
C ALA A 97 -8.23 8.01 -3.68
N LEU A 98 -9.05 7.21 -2.97
CA LEU A 98 -9.57 5.93 -3.50
C LEU A 98 -10.39 6.09 -4.79
N PRO A 99 -11.26 7.10 -4.97
CA PRO A 99 -11.93 7.34 -6.25
C PRO A 99 -10.96 7.52 -7.42
N GLY A 100 -9.88 8.27 -7.22
CA GLY A 100 -8.83 8.49 -8.23
C GLY A 100 -8.06 7.20 -8.54
N ALA A 101 -7.67 6.46 -7.50
CA ALA A 101 -7.05 5.14 -7.63
C ALA A 101 -7.93 4.15 -8.40
N ARG A 102 -9.23 4.11 -8.08
CA ARG A 102 -10.22 3.27 -8.74
C ARG A 102 -10.37 3.62 -10.21
N ALA A 103 -10.48 4.92 -10.53
CA ALA A 103 -10.59 5.39 -11.90
C ALA A 103 -9.36 5.04 -12.74
N MET A 104 -8.15 5.23 -12.19
CA MET A 104 -6.91 4.89 -12.88
C MET A 104 -6.69 3.38 -13.03
N ALA A 105 -7.02 2.58 -12.01
CA ALA A 105 -6.91 1.13 -12.09
C ALA A 105 -7.86 0.58 -13.18
N LEU A 106 -9.10 1.08 -13.22
CA LEU A 106 -10.06 0.77 -14.29
C LEU A 106 -9.58 1.24 -15.66
N GLN A 107 -9.12 2.48 -15.77
CA GLN A 107 -8.64 3.02 -17.04
C GLN A 107 -7.44 2.23 -17.55
N THR A 108 -6.49 1.89 -16.68
CA THR A 108 -5.34 1.04 -17.01
C THR A 108 -5.81 -0.33 -17.49
N LEU A 109 -6.72 -0.98 -16.76
CA LEU A 109 -7.21 -2.31 -17.11
C LEU A 109 -8.00 -2.32 -18.43
N LEU A 110 -8.81 -1.29 -18.68
CA LEU A 110 -9.60 -1.15 -19.90
C LEU A 110 -8.75 -0.74 -21.12
N ARG A 111 -7.73 0.11 -20.92
CA ARG A 111 -6.83 0.60 -21.98
C ARG A 111 -5.61 -0.28 -22.20
N ALA A 112 -5.30 -1.19 -21.29
CA ALA A 112 -4.18 -2.10 -21.44
C ALA A 112 -4.33 -2.90 -22.74
N LYS A 113 -3.35 -2.70 -23.64
CA LYS A 113 -3.24 -3.54 -24.84
C LYS A 113 -2.99 -4.97 -24.40
N THR A 114 -3.58 -5.93 -25.09
CA THR A 114 -3.45 -7.37 -24.80
C THR A 114 -1.98 -7.81 -24.73
N ALA A 115 -1.09 -7.15 -25.48
CA ALA A 115 0.35 -7.38 -25.47
C ALA A 115 1.02 -6.97 -24.14
N TRP A 116 0.70 -5.81 -23.56
CA TRP A 116 1.27 -5.37 -22.28
C TRP A 116 0.86 -6.31 -21.14
N LEU A 117 -0.41 -6.75 -21.15
CA LEU A 117 -0.90 -7.76 -20.21
C LEU A 117 -0.17 -9.09 -20.38
N ALA A 118 0.12 -9.51 -21.62
CA ALA A 118 0.87 -10.73 -21.89
C ALA A 118 2.32 -10.66 -21.35
N THR A 119 3.02 -9.53 -21.54
CA THR A 119 4.37 -9.31 -20.99
C THR A 119 4.36 -9.32 -19.46
N TYR A 120 3.36 -8.70 -18.84
CA TYR A 120 3.21 -8.72 -17.38
C TYR A 120 2.96 -10.13 -16.82
N CYS A 121 2.15 -10.93 -17.53
CA CYS A 121 1.92 -12.32 -17.18
C CYS A 121 3.21 -13.16 -17.24
N GLU A 122 4.12 -12.84 -18.15
CA GLU A 122 5.42 -13.51 -18.31
C GLU A 122 6.38 -13.25 -17.15
N GLU A 123 6.37 -12.03 -16.58
CA GLU A 123 7.25 -11.65 -15.47
C GLU A 123 6.77 -12.20 -14.11
N SER A 124 5.47 -12.48 -13.95
CA SER A 124 4.94 -13.03 -12.71
C SER A 124 5.55 -14.42 -12.42
N ARG A 125 6.26 -14.60 -11.30
CA ARG A 125 6.91 -15.87 -10.93
C ARG A 125 5.94 -16.98 -10.48
N SER A 126 4.63 -16.73 -10.52
CA SER A 126 3.63 -17.72 -10.11
C SER A 126 3.32 -18.67 -11.28
N GLY A 127 3.00 -19.94 -10.99
CA GLY A 127 2.55 -20.92 -12.00
C GLY A 127 1.26 -20.54 -12.76
N ALA A 128 0.73 -19.33 -12.54
CA ALA A 128 -0.48 -18.80 -13.14
C ALA A 128 -0.28 -18.17 -14.53
N ARG A 129 0.94 -18.14 -15.08
CA ARG A 129 1.28 -17.45 -16.35
C ARG A 129 0.39 -17.86 -17.53
N TRP A 130 0.15 -19.16 -17.69
CA TRP A 130 -0.60 -19.67 -18.83
C TRP A 130 -2.11 -19.40 -18.69
N ARG A 131 -2.67 -19.50 -17.47
CA ARG A 131 -4.07 -19.14 -17.19
C ARG A 131 -4.34 -17.67 -17.49
N CYS A 132 -3.44 -16.80 -17.04
CA CYS A 132 -3.54 -15.36 -17.24
C CYS A 132 -3.54 -15.00 -18.74
N ARG A 133 -2.73 -15.68 -19.57
CA ARG A 133 -2.77 -15.53 -21.05
C ARG A 133 -4.08 -16.01 -21.67
N ILE A 134 -4.64 -17.12 -21.20
CA ILE A 134 -5.89 -17.66 -21.73
C ILE A 134 -7.06 -16.77 -21.33
N GLU A 135 -7.15 -16.40 -20.05
CA GLU A 135 -8.16 -15.49 -19.50
C GLU A 135 -8.13 -14.12 -20.19
N ALA A 136 -6.94 -13.54 -20.42
CA ALA A 136 -6.82 -12.25 -21.12
C ALA A 136 -7.33 -12.27 -22.58
N ARG A 137 -7.49 -13.47 -23.17
CA ARG A 137 -8.04 -13.68 -24.52
C ARG A 137 -9.52 -14.07 -24.52
N MET A 138 -10.09 -14.44 -23.36
CA MET A 138 -11.52 -14.77 -23.29
C MET A 138 -12.39 -13.51 -23.43
N PRO A 139 -13.47 -13.56 -24.24
CA PRO A 139 -14.46 -12.49 -24.26
C PRO A 139 -15.00 -12.21 -22.85
N GLY A 140 -15.07 -10.93 -22.48
CA GLY A 140 -15.64 -10.50 -21.20
C GLY A 140 -14.75 -10.69 -19.96
N ALA A 141 -13.59 -11.36 -20.05
CA ALA A 141 -12.70 -11.54 -18.91
C ALA A 141 -12.18 -10.21 -18.33
N ARG A 142 -11.93 -9.21 -19.19
CA ARG A 142 -11.59 -7.85 -18.73
C ARG A 142 -12.72 -7.20 -17.96
N SER A 143 -13.96 -7.34 -18.44
CA SER A 143 -15.13 -6.79 -17.76
C SER A 143 -15.34 -7.46 -16.40
N ARG A 144 -15.19 -8.79 -16.31
CA ARG A 144 -15.26 -9.51 -15.03
C ARG A 144 -14.15 -9.06 -14.07
N ALA A 145 -12.91 -8.97 -14.53
CA ALA A 145 -11.80 -8.48 -13.72
C ALA A 145 -11.99 -7.02 -13.27
N ALA A 146 -12.57 -6.17 -14.13
CA ALA A 146 -12.91 -4.79 -13.79
C ALA A 146 -13.98 -4.72 -12.70
N LEU A 147 -15.03 -5.54 -12.79
CA LEU A 147 -16.10 -5.63 -11.80
C LEU A 147 -15.57 -6.16 -10.46
N ALA A 148 -14.78 -7.22 -10.48
CA ALA A 148 -14.14 -7.77 -9.29
C ALA A 148 -13.25 -6.70 -8.62
N LEU A 149 -12.42 -6.00 -9.40
CA LEU A 149 -11.57 -4.93 -8.90
C LEU A 149 -12.40 -3.77 -8.30
N LEU A 150 -13.51 -3.40 -8.94
CA LEU A 150 -14.45 -2.40 -8.43
C LEU A 150 -15.04 -2.79 -7.08
N ASP A 151 -15.47 -4.05 -6.93
CA ASP A 151 -16.03 -4.54 -5.68
C ASP A 151 -14.97 -4.60 -4.58
N LEU A 152 -13.74 -4.99 -4.90
CA LEU A 152 -12.62 -4.90 -3.97
C LEU A 152 -12.38 -3.45 -3.51
N PHE A 153 -12.38 -2.47 -4.43
CA PHE A 153 -12.23 -1.06 -4.06
C PHE A 153 -13.37 -0.58 -3.14
N LYS A 154 -14.63 -1.02 -3.36
CA LYS A 154 -15.74 -0.70 -2.46
C LYS A 154 -15.55 -1.29 -1.08
N GLN A 155 -15.06 -2.54 -0.98
CA GLN A 155 -14.78 -3.19 0.30
C GLN A 155 -13.67 -2.45 1.06
N VAL A 156 -12.58 -2.11 0.37
CA VAL A 156 -11.45 -1.34 0.90
C VAL A 156 -11.90 0.04 1.38
N GLU A 157 -12.71 0.75 0.58
CA GLU A 157 -13.29 2.05 0.96
C GLU A 157 -14.13 1.96 2.24
N LYS A 158 -15.00 0.93 2.34
CA LYS A 158 -15.77 0.67 3.57
C LYS A 158 -14.87 0.38 4.76
N ALA A 159 -13.83 -0.44 4.58
CA ALA A 159 -12.90 -0.80 5.64
C ALA A 159 -12.15 0.43 6.18
N TYR A 160 -11.70 1.34 5.31
CA TYR A 160 -10.99 2.55 5.75
C TYR A 160 -11.82 3.48 6.63
N ARG A 161 -13.16 3.46 6.51
CA ARG A 161 -14.07 4.25 7.37
C ARG A 161 -14.24 3.70 8.78
N LEU A 162 -13.74 2.48 9.06
CA LEU A 162 -13.83 1.86 10.37
C LEU A 162 -12.68 2.32 11.29
N PRO A 163 -12.85 2.23 12.63
CA PRO A 163 -11.76 2.37 13.60
C PRO A 163 -10.62 1.38 13.31
N LEU A 164 -9.37 1.73 13.63
CA LEU A 164 -8.18 0.97 13.21
C LEU A 164 -8.26 -0.55 13.48
N PRO A 165 -8.66 -1.04 14.67
CA PRO A 165 -8.73 -2.49 14.90
C PRO A 165 -9.72 -3.19 13.96
N GLN A 166 -10.87 -2.56 13.72
CA GLN A 166 -11.93 -3.06 12.83
C GLN A 166 -11.53 -2.91 11.36
N ARG A 167 -10.86 -1.81 10.99
CA ARG A 167 -10.30 -1.56 9.66
C ARG A 167 -9.33 -2.67 9.26
N VAL A 168 -8.38 -3.02 10.13
CA VAL A 168 -7.41 -4.10 9.86
C VAL A 168 -8.12 -5.44 9.66
N ALA A 169 -9.10 -5.76 10.49
CA ALA A 169 -9.90 -6.98 10.35
C ALA A 169 -10.69 -7.00 9.03
N ALA A 170 -11.36 -5.90 8.68
CA ALA A 170 -12.12 -5.78 7.44
C ALA A 170 -11.23 -5.84 6.19
N MET A 171 -10.04 -5.23 6.22
CA MET A 171 -9.05 -5.34 5.13
C MET A 171 -8.57 -6.79 4.96
N LYS A 172 -8.31 -7.50 6.07
CA LYS A 172 -7.95 -8.93 6.03
C LYS A 172 -9.08 -9.77 5.44
N GLN A 173 -10.32 -9.48 5.80
CA GLN A 173 -11.48 -10.16 5.24
C GLN A 173 -11.62 -9.90 3.73
N ALA A 174 -11.54 -8.64 3.30
CA ALA A 174 -11.60 -8.28 1.87
C ALA A 174 -10.50 -8.98 1.06
N ALA A 175 -9.27 -9.02 1.59
CA ALA A 175 -8.16 -9.76 0.97
C ALA A 175 -8.41 -11.28 0.96
N ALA A 176 -8.98 -11.84 2.03
CA ALA A 176 -9.30 -13.27 2.10
C ALA A 176 -10.43 -13.66 1.14
N GLU A 177 -11.48 -12.86 1.03
CA GLU A 177 -12.58 -13.03 0.06
C GLU A 177 -12.05 -12.99 -1.37
N TRP A 178 -11.21 -12.00 -1.68
CA TRP A 178 -10.53 -11.89 -2.96
C TRP A 178 -9.68 -13.11 -3.30
N ASN A 179 -9.01 -13.70 -2.32
CA ASN A 179 -8.17 -14.89 -2.50
C ASN A 179 -8.96 -16.21 -2.52
N ARG A 180 -10.23 -16.19 -2.10
CA ARG A 180 -11.06 -17.41 -1.98
C ARG A 180 -11.58 -17.92 -3.32
N ASP A 181 -11.58 -17.07 -4.35
CA ASP A 181 -11.97 -17.46 -5.71
C ASP A 181 -10.76 -17.55 -6.67
N PRO A 182 -10.03 -18.67 -6.67
CA PRO A 182 -8.92 -18.90 -7.59
C PRO A 182 -9.39 -19.16 -9.04
N GLY A 183 -10.70 -19.29 -9.27
CA GLY A 183 -11.30 -19.57 -10.59
C GLY A 183 -11.43 -18.33 -11.48
N GLU A 184 -11.62 -17.15 -10.87
CA GLU A 184 -11.64 -15.85 -11.57
C GLU A 184 -10.34 -15.04 -11.37
N GLY A 185 -9.41 -15.59 -10.59
CA GLY A 185 -8.46 -14.80 -9.79
C GLY A 185 -6.99 -14.84 -10.20
N SER A 186 -6.57 -15.22 -11.41
CA SER A 186 -5.14 -15.07 -11.77
C SER A 186 -4.81 -13.64 -12.23
N PHE A 187 -5.68 -13.12 -13.11
CA PHE A 187 -5.51 -11.83 -13.75
C PHE A 187 -5.88 -10.67 -12.84
N GLY A 188 -7.08 -10.75 -12.22
CA GLY A 188 -7.53 -9.78 -11.23
C GLY A 188 -6.55 -9.69 -10.06
N HIS A 189 -6.12 -10.82 -9.52
CA HIS A 189 -5.20 -10.85 -8.38
C HIS A 189 -3.87 -10.18 -8.72
N SER A 190 -3.26 -10.50 -9.86
CA SER A 190 -2.00 -9.87 -10.27
C SER A 190 -2.13 -8.35 -10.41
N LEU A 191 -3.27 -7.86 -10.91
CA LEU A 191 -3.56 -6.43 -10.99
C LEU A 191 -3.83 -5.81 -9.60
N ALA A 192 -4.54 -6.50 -8.71
CA ALA A 192 -4.76 -6.04 -7.35
C ALA A 192 -3.44 -5.96 -6.55
N LEU A 193 -2.50 -6.88 -6.75
CA LEU A 193 -1.14 -6.79 -6.17
C LEU A 193 -0.41 -5.53 -6.64
N TYR A 194 -0.67 -5.08 -7.86
CA TYR A 194 -0.08 -3.88 -8.46
C TYR A 194 -0.76 -2.60 -7.97
N PHE A 195 -2.09 -2.57 -7.96
CA PHE A 195 -2.86 -1.38 -7.59
C PHE A 195 -3.05 -1.20 -6.09
N LEU A 196 -2.89 -2.27 -5.30
CA LEU A 196 -3.02 -2.25 -3.84
C LEU A 196 -1.79 -2.93 -3.20
N PRO A 197 -0.59 -2.31 -3.30
CA PRO A 197 0.66 -2.90 -2.81
C PRO A 197 0.64 -3.39 -1.35
N PRO A 198 -0.03 -2.70 -0.40
CA PRO A 198 -0.17 -3.19 0.97
C PRO A 198 -0.93 -4.52 1.05
N MET A 199 -2.04 -4.66 0.31
CA MET A 199 -2.81 -5.91 0.28
C MET A 199 -2.04 -7.02 -0.43
N GLY A 200 -1.21 -6.66 -1.41
CA GLY A 200 -0.35 -7.64 -2.09
C GLY A 200 0.83 -8.15 -1.28
N ARG A 201 1.30 -7.42 -0.27
CA ARG A 201 2.20 -7.97 0.74
C ARG A 201 1.45 -8.85 1.73
N CYS A 202 0.25 -8.46 2.15
CA CYS A 202 -0.60 -9.27 3.03
C CYS A 202 -0.90 -10.65 2.42
N ALA A 203 -1.32 -10.70 1.16
CA ALA A 203 -1.60 -11.96 0.46
C ALA A 203 -0.33 -12.84 0.34
N ARG A 204 0.84 -12.23 0.09
CA ARG A 204 2.12 -12.96 -0.02
C ARG A 204 2.62 -13.49 1.32
N ASN A 205 2.50 -12.71 2.39
CA ASN A 205 2.94 -13.12 3.73
C ASN A 205 2.00 -14.21 4.29
N GLN A 206 0.69 -14.09 4.05
CA GLN A 206 -0.30 -15.11 4.40
C GLN A 206 -0.07 -16.43 3.64
N ALA A 207 0.21 -16.37 2.33
CA ALA A 207 0.55 -17.55 1.53
C ALA A 207 1.87 -18.23 1.96
N ARG A 208 2.74 -17.51 2.67
CA ARG A 208 4.02 -18.02 3.18
C ARG A 208 3.95 -18.45 4.65
N GLY A 209 2.79 -18.36 5.30
CA GLY A 209 2.66 -18.62 6.74
C GLY A 209 3.51 -17.66 7.60
N GLN A 210 3.92 -16.51 7.05
CA GLN A 210 4.73 -15.54 7.77
C GLN A 210 3.83 -14.64 8.61
N ALA A 211 4.18 -14.48 9.88
CA ALA A 211 3.56 -13.49 10.76
C ALA A 211 3.70 -12.09 10.16
N TRP A 212 2.76 -11.21 10.49
CA TRP A 212 2.80 -9.81 10.10
C TRP A 212 4.07 -9.17 10.68
N VAL A 213 4.99 -8.78 9.81
CA VAL A 213 6.08 -7.81 10.04
C VAL A 213 6.01 -6.81 8.89
#